data_AF-A0AAV5M644-F1
#
_entry.id   AF-A0AAV5M644-F1
#
_cell.length_a   1.000
_cell.length_b   1.000
_cell.length_c   1.000
_cell.angle_alpha   90.00
_cell.angle_beta   90.00
_cell.angle_gamma   90.00
#
_symmetry.space_group_name_H-M   'P 1'
#
loop_
_entity.id
_entity.type
_entity.pdbx_description
1 polymer ?
#
loop_
_entity_poly.entity_id
_entity_poly.type
_entity_poly.pdbx_seq_one_letter_code
_entity_poly.pdbx_strand_id
1 'polypeptide(L)'
;MYDKQLDSGKGTLLHLCDDVIQQEVKEVIIAFYILMEQGKATSEDLDMRCEELIKEQFDESCNFDVEDAVQKLEKLKIVSRDSIGRYYGVGLKRANETIGVTTEELVLKAKQGVATP
;
A
#
# COMPACT_ATOMS: atom_id res chain seq x y z
N MET A 1 26.77 34.34 0.23
CA MET A 1 25.50 33.80 0.76
C MET A 1 24.57 33.39 -0.39
N TYR A 2 25.02 32.48 -1.28
CA TYR A 2 24.19 31.93 -2.36
C TYR A 2 24.34 30.41 -2.53
N ASP A 3 25.13 29.73 -1.69
CA ASP A 3 25.25 28.26 -1.71
C ASP A 3 24.40 27.55 -0.65
N LYS A 4 23.66 28.28 0.19
CA LYS A 4 22.84 27.68 1.27
C LYS A 4 21.39 27.34 0.87
N GLN A 5 20.96 27.66 -0.35
CA GLN A 5 19.58 27.41 -0.83
C GLN A 5 19.44 26.18 -1.74
N LEU A 6 20.55 25.62 -2.25
CA LEU A 6 20.49 24.43 -3.10
C LEU A 6 20.10 23.17 -2.30
N ASP A 7 20.52 23.09 -1.04
CA ASP A 7 20.24 21.94 -0.17
C ASP A 7 18.79 21.98 0.39
N SER A 8 18.21 23.17 0.57
CA SER A 8 16.84 23.31 1.06
C SER A 8 15.78 22.89 0.03
N GLY A 9 16.02 23.17 -1.26
CA GLY A 9 15.09 22.78 -2.33
C GLY A 9 15.05 21.26 -2.53
N LYS A 10 16.23 20.62 -2.59
CA LYS A 10 16.34 19.17 -2.75
C LYS A 10 15.79 18.43 -1.53
N GLY A 11 16.11 18.88 -0.32
CA GLY A 11 15.57 18.29 0.91
C GLY A 11 14.05 18.35 0.97
N THR A 12 13.45 19.48 0.61
CA THR A 12 11.99 19.64 0.57
C THR A 12 11.33 18.70 -0.43
N LEU A 13 11.92 18.55 -1.64
CA LEU A 13 11.39 17.63 -2.65
C LEU A 13 11.47 16.17 -2.21
N LEU A 14 12.57 15.76 -1.57
CA LEU A 14 12.71 14.41 -1.04
C LEU A 14 11.64 14.12 0.02
N HIS A 15 11.42 15.06 0.95
CA HIS A 15 10.35 14.92 1.94
C HIS A 15 8.97 14.80 1.30
N LEU A 16 8.66 15.65 0.31
CA LEU A 16 7.39 15.56 -0.40
C LEU A 16 7.22 14.21 -1.11
N CYS A 17 8.27 13.71 -1.76
CA CYS A 17 8.25 12.39 -2.39
C CYS A 17 8.00 11.28 -1.37
N ASP A 18 8.69 11.32 -0.22
CA ASP A 18 8.49 10.35 0.86
C ASP A 18 7.05 10.40 1.38
N ASP A 19 6.48 11.59 1.60
CA ASP A 19 5.11 11.76 2.09
C ASP A 19 4.08 11.20 1.09
N VAL A 20 4.25 11.47 -0.20
CA VAL A 20 3.37 10.93 -1.25
C VAL A 20 3.50 9.40 -1.28
N ILE A 21 4.71 8.84 -1.29
CA ILE A 21 4.90 7.37 -1.28
C ILE A 21 4.25 6.74 -0.04
N GLN A 22 4.38 7.37 1.13
CA GLN A 22 3.75 6.88 2.36
C GLN A 22 2.22 6.90 2.27
N GLN A 23 1.64 7.93 1.65
CA GLN A 23 0.20 8.01 1.44
C GLN A 23 -0.28 6.90 0.50
N GLU A 24 0.41 6.70 -0.62
CA GLU A 24 0.12 5.66 -1.60
C GLU A 24 0.14 4.25 -0.97
N VAL A 25 1.10 3.98 -0.08
CA VAL A 25 1.20 2.70 0.63
C VAL A 25 0.03 2.52 1.61
N LYS A 26 -0.38 3.57 2.33
CA LYS A 26 -1.51 3.50 3.27
C LYS A 26 -2.82 3.15 2.58
N GLU A 27 -3.09 3.78 1.43
CA GLU A 27 -4.30 3.52 0.65
C GLU A 27 -4.39 2.05 0.23
N VAL A 28 -3.30 1.51 -0.31
CA VAL A 28 -3.21 0.11 -0.74
C VAL A 28 -3.42 -0.87 0.43
N ILE A 29 -2.85 -0.57 1.61
CA ILE A 29 -3.02 -1.39 2.82
C ILE A 29 -4.48 -1.40 3.27
N ILE A 30 -5.12 -0.23 3.32
CA ILE A 30 -6.51 -0.08 3.78
C ILE A 30 -7.46 -0.84 2.85
N ALA A 31 -7.36 -0.62 1.54
CA ALA A 31 -8.19 -1.31 0.56
C ALA A 31 -8.03 -2.84 0.63
N PHE A 32 -6.79 -3.33 0.75
CA PHE A 32 -6.52 -4.77 0.85
C PHE A 32 -7.08 -5.36 2.17
N TYR A 33 -6.94 -4.64 3.28
CA TYR A 33 -7.49 -5.05 4.57
C TYR A 33 -9.01 -5.22 4.53
N ILE A 34 -9.75 -4.25 3.95
CA ILE A 34 -11.21 -4.36 3.81
C ILE A 34 -11.61 -5.58 2.99
N LEU A 35 -10.93 -5.83 1.86
CA LEU A 35 -11.19 -7.01 1.01
C LEU A 35 -10.88 -8.33 1.72
N MET A 36 -9.91 -8.34 2.64
CA MET A 36 -9.60 -9.52 3.44
C MET A 36 -10.66 -9.80 4.51
N GLU A 37 -11.09 -8.79 5.26
CA GLU A 37 -12.04 -8.94 6.36
C GLU A 37 -13.47 -9.19 5.87
N GLN A 38 -13.87 -8.48 4.81
CA GLN A 38 -15.27 -8.42 4.39
C GLN A 38 -15.54 -9.14 3.06
N GLY A 39 -14.50 -9.64 2.40
CA GLY A 39 -14.59 -10.40 1.16
C GLY A 39 -14.81 -9.52 -0.07
N LYS A 40 -15.70 -9.98 -0.98
CA LYS A 40 -15.90 -9.32 -2.27
C LYS A 40 -16.70 -8.03 -2.12
N ALA A 41 -16.29 -6.96 -2.78
CA ALA A 41 -16.97 -5.66 -2.75
C ALA A 41 -17.04 -5.02 -4.15
N THR A 42 -18.05 -4.19 -4.42
CA THR A 42 -18.02 -3.28 -5.58
C THR A 42 -17.03 -2.15 -5.32
N SER A 43 -16.79 -1.29 -6.31
CA SER A 43 -15.93 -0.12 -6.12
C SER A 43 -16.50 0.82 -5.06
N GLU A 44 -17.79 1.11 -5.16
CA GLU A 44 -18.51 2.01 -4.26
C GLU A 44 -18.58 1.47 -2.83
N ASP A 45 -18.86 0.15 -2.68
CA ASP A 45 -18.88 -0.49 -1.36
C ASP A 45 -17.50 -0.46 -0.71
N LEU A 46 -16.44 -0.69 -1.49
CA LEU A 46 -15.07 -0.71 -0.98
C LEU A 46 -14.62 0.70 -0.58
N ASP A 47 -14.92 1.70 -1.41
CA ASP A 47 -14.61 3.12 -1.17
C ASP A 47 -15.20 3.60 0.15
N MET A 48 -16.52 3.43 0.31
CA MET A 48 -17.25 3.80 1.53
C MET A 48 -16.65 3.14 2.77
N ARG A 49 -16.31 1.84 2.70
CA ARG A 49 -15.74 1.10 3.83
C ARG A 49 -14.32 1.55 4.18
N CYS A 50 -13.53 1.96 3.18
CA CYS A 50 -12.22 2.55 3.42
C CYS A 50 -12.36 3.88 4.16
N GLU A 51 -13.27 4.75 3.72
CA GLU A 51 -13.55 6.04 4.36
C GLU A 51 -14.08 5.88 5.78
N GLU A 52 -15.03 4.96 5.99
CA GLU A 52 -15.56 4.61 7.31
C GLU A 52 -14.45 4.13 8.25
N LEU A 53 -13.58 3.23 7.78
CA LEU A 53 -12.45 2.75 8.59
C LEU A 53 -11.51 3.89 8.99
N ILE A 54 -11.19 4.78 8.03
CA ILE A 54 -10.30 5.92 8.30
C ILE A 54 -10.94 6.85 9.33
N LYS A 55 -12.25 7.13 9.19
CA LYS A 55 -12.97 7.99 10.11
C LYS A 55 -13.08 7.39 11.50
N GLU A 56 -13.36 6.09 11.62
CA GLU A 56 -13.51 5.44 12.91
C GLU A 56 -12.18 5.26 13.66
N GLN A 57 -11.10 4.92 12.94
CA GLN A 57 -9.81 4.62 13.57
C GLN A 57 -8.94 5.86 13.80
N PHE A 58 -9.07 6.88 12.96
CA PHE A 58 -8.17 8.05 12.97
C PHE A 58 -8.90 9.39 13.15
N ASP A 59 -10.24 9.39 13.21
CA ASP A 59 -11.09 10.60 13.26
C ASP A 59 -10.95 11.52 12.04
N GLU A 60 -10.35 11.02 10.95
CA GLU A 60 -10.10 11.79 9.73
C GLU A 60 -11.17 11.52 8.68
N SER A 61 -11.59 12.58 7.98
CA SER A 61 -12.50 12.47 6.84
C SER A 61 -11.72 12.74 5.57
N CYS A 62 -11.74 11.78 4.65
CA CYS A 62 -11.12 11.91 3.35
C CYS A 62 -12.03 11.32 2.27
N ASN A 63 -11.83 11.76 1.03
CA ASN A 63 -12.39 11.08 -0.14
C ASN A 63 -11.36 10.04 -0.59
N PHE A 64 -11.63 8.77 -0.35
CA PHE A 64 -10.69 7.70 -0.69
C PHE A 64 -10.61 7.53 -2.23
N ASP A 65 -9.44 7.20 -2.76
CA ASP A 65 -9.29 6.87 -4.19
C ASP A 65 -9.23 5.35 -4.35
N VAL A 66 -10.40 4.72 -4.31
CA VAL A 66 -10.51 3.27 -4.42
C VAL A 66 -9.94 2.73 -5.73
N GLU A 67 -10.14 3.44 -6.84
CA GLU A 67 -9.73 2.97 -8.18
C GLU A 67 -8.20 2.94 -8.30
N ASP A 68 -7.52 3.94 -7.75
CA ASP A 68 -6.06 3.97 -7.76
C ASP A 68 -5.47 2.90 -6.81
N ALA A 69 -6.05 2.74 -5.62
CA ALA A 69 -5.63 1.71 -4.66
C ALA A 69 -5.80 0.28 -5.23
N VAL A 70 -6.96 -0.05 -5.81
CA VAL A 70 -7.19 -1.37 -6.41
C VAL A 70 -6.35 -1.58 -7.66
N GLN A 71 -6.08 -0.55 -8.46
CA GLN A 71 -5.20 -0.68 -9.63
C GLN A 71 -3.77 -1.05 -9.21
N LYS A 72 -3.25 -0.47 -8.12
CA LYS A 72 -1.94 -0.84 -7.55
C LYS A 72 -1.95 -2.29 -7.06
N LEU A 73 -3.01 -2.72 -6.38
CA LEU A 73 -3.18 -4.11 -5.91
C LEU A 73 -3.30 -5.13 -7.06
N GLU A 74 -3.98 -4.76 -8.14
CA GLU A 74 -4.10 -5.56 -9.38
C GLU A 74 -2.74 -5.68 -10.07
N LYS A 75 -1.93 -4.61 -10.13
CA LYS A 75 -0.54 -4.64 -10.64
C LYS A 75 0.34 -5.60 -9.83
N LEU A 76 0.13 -5.66 -8.51
CA LEU A 76 0.77 -6.63 -7.62
C LEU A 76 0.19 -8.05 -7.73
N LYS A 77 -0.89 -8.24 -8.50
CA LYS A 77 -1.59 -9.52 -8.72
C LYS A 77 -2.16 -10.16 -7.45
N ILE A 78 -2.46 -9.33 -6.44
CA ILE A 78 -3.06 -9.78 -5.17
C ILE A 78 -4.54 -9.43 -5.04
N VAL A 79 -5.07 -8.61 -5.95
CA VAL A 79 -6.50 -8.33 -6.11
C VAL A 79 -6.93 -8.63 -7.55
N SER A 80 -8.19 -9.01 -7.74
CA SER A 80 -8.80 -9.25 -9.04
C SER A 80 -10.29 -8.92 -9.02
N ARG A 81 -10.90 -8.78 -10.20
CA ARG A 81 -12.35 -8.56 -10.36
C ARG A 81 -13.06 -9.83 -10.80
N ASP A 82 -14.28 -10.06 -10.30
CA ASP A 82 -15.14 -11.14 -10.76
C ASP A 82 -15.93 -10.74 -12.02
N SER A 83 -16.71 -11.68 -12.58
CA SER A 83 -17.47 -11.45 -13.82
C SER A 83 -18.57 -10.39 -13.70
N ILE A 84 -18.90 -9.96 -12.49
CA ILE A 84 -19.89 -8.91 -12.23
C ILE A 84 -19.25 -7.62 -11.71
N GLY A 85 -17.92 -7.52 -11.76
CA GLY A 85 -17.17 -6.29 -11.47
C GLY A 85 -16.78 -6.09 -10.00
N ARG A 86 -16.96 -7.10 -9.12
CA ARG A 86 -16.55 -6.97 -7.71
C ARG A 86 -15.09 -7.32 -7.51
N TYR A 87 -14.39 -6.51 -6.74
CA TYR A 87 -13.03 -6.76 -6.28
C TYR A 87 -12.97 -7.87 -5.25
N TYR A 88 -11.90 -8.65 -5.27
CA TYR A 88 -11.58 -9.63 -4.24
C TYR A 88 -10.07 -9.82 -4.12
N GLY A 89 -9.60 -9.97 -2.87
CA GLY A 89 -8.20 -10.26 -2.56
C GLY A 89 -7.86 -11.75 -2.63
N VAL A 90 -6.60 -12.06 -2.90
CA VAL A 90 -6.04 -13.40 -2.65
C VAL A 90 -5.71 -13.56 -1.16
N GLY A 91 -5.70 -14.78 -0.64
CA GLY A 91 -5.33 -15.02 0.75
C GLY A 91 -3.89 -14.60 1.08
N LEU A 92 -3.65 -14.14 2.31
CA LEU A 92 -2.37 -13.59 2.79
C LEU A 92 -1.13 -14.40 2.38
N LYS A 93 -1.19 -15.73 2.54
CA LYS A 93 -0.06 -16.60 2.17
C LYS A 93 0.32 -16.43 0.69
N ARG A 94 -0.68 -16.43 -0.19
CA ARG A 94 -0.48 -16.26 -1.64
C ARG A 94 -0.09 -14.83 -1.98
N ALA A 95 -0.63 -13.84 -1.27
CA ALA A 95 -0.24 -12.44 -1.46
C ALA A 95 1.26 -12.26 -1.17
N ASN A 96 1.76 -12.78 -0.05
CA ASN A 96 3.19 -12.74 0.31
C ASN A 96 4.05 -13.47 -0.72
N GLU A 97 3.63 -14.64 -1.19
CA GLU A 97 4.33 -15.38 -2.25
C GLU A 97 4.38 -14.59 -3.57
N THR A 98 3.34 -13.80 -3.87
CA THR A 98 3.21 -13.04 -5.14
C THR A 98 4.00 -11.74 -5.11
N ILE A 99 3.95 -10.99 -4.01
CA ILE A 99 4.73 -9.76 -3.82
C ILE A 99 6.22 -10.09 -3.73
N GLY A 100 6.56 -11.23 -3.15
CA GLY A 100 7.93 -11.70 -3.01
C GLY A 100 8.59 -11.22 -1.72
N VAL A 101 9.89 -11.52 -1.62
CA VAL A 101 10.69 -11.17 -0.43
C VAL A 101 11.04 -9.70 -0.42
N THR A 102 10.99 -9.09 0.76
CA THR A 102 11.46 -7.71 0.93
C THR A 102 12.98 -7.62 0.84
N THR A 103 13.50 -6.42 0.52
CA THR A 103 14.94 -6.14 0.57
C THR A 103 15.51 -6.41 1.97
N GLU A 104 14.76 -6.07 3.02
CA GLU A 104 15.17 -6.31 4.41
C GLU A 104 15.33 -7.80 4.71
N GLU A 105 14.39 -8.65 4.26
CA GLU A 105 14.53 -10.10 4.37
C GLU A 105 15.77 -10.64 3.65
N LEU A 106 16.08 -10.11 2.45
CA LEU A 106 17.28 -10.48 1.72
C LEU A 106 18.55 -10.09 2.48
N VAL A 107 18.59 -8.89 3.05
CA VAL A 107 19.71 -8.40 3.87
C VAL A 107 19.87 -9.23 5.15
N LEU A 108 18.77 -9.58 5.82
CA LEU A 108 18.80 -10.43 7.01
C LEU A 108 19.31 -11.83 6.70
N LYS A 109 18.83 -12.45 5.62
CA LYS A 109 19.30 -13.75 5.13
C LYS A 109 20.79 -13.70 4.79
N ALA A 110 21.26 -12.64 4.14
CA ALA A 110 22.67 -12.45 3.85
C ALA A 110 23.52 -12.33 5.13
N LYS A 111 23.08 -11.55 6.12
CA LYS A 111 23.79 -11.42 7.41
C LYS A 111 23.84 -12.73 8.20
N GLN A 112 22.77 -13.54 8.14
CA GLN A 112 22.71 -14.84 8.82
C GLN A 112 23.51 -15.93 8.08
N GLY A 113 23.60 -15.87 6.75
CA GLY A 113 24.38 -16.81 5.93
C GLY A 113 25.91 -16.66 6.06
N VAL A 114 26.41 -15.52 6.56
CA VAL A 114 27.84 -15.30 6.85
C VAL A 114 28.30 -16.03 8.13
N ALA A 115 27.37 -16.64 8.88
CA ALA A 115 27.65 -17.35 10.14
C ALA A 115 27.75 -18.89 9.99
N THR A 116 28.22 -19.40 8.85
CA THR A 116 28.57 -20.82 8.72
C THR A 116 30.03 -20.94 8.25
N PRO A 117 30.94 -21.51 9.06
CA PRO A 117 32.35 -21.72 8.68
C PRO A 117 32.53 -22.79 7.61
#